data_AF-A0A352RDY3-F1
#
_entry.id   AF-A0A352RDY3-F1
#
_cell.length_a   1.000
_cell.length_b   1.000
_cell.length_c   1.000
_cell.angle_alpha   90.00
_cell.angle_beta   90.00
_cell.angle_gamma   90.00
#
_symmetry.space_group_name_H-M   'P 1'
#
loop_
_entity.id
_entity.type
_entity.pdbx_description
1 polymer ?
#
loop_
_entity_poly.entity_id
_entity_poly.type
_entity_poly.pdbx_seq_one_letter_code
_entity_poly.pdbx_strand_id
1 'polypeptide(L)' 'MSPLLGRLLALSFQNSNWLEKYDILIPIPLHSSRLRKRGFNQSLLLAYYFKKNLGKSAPELQTHWLRRIRAT' A
#
# COMPACT_ATOMS: atom_id res chain seq x y z
N MET A 1 0.22 3.10 -14.30
CA MET A 1 1.57 3.13 -13.67
C MET A 1 1.68 2.36 -12.34
N SER A 2 0.65 2.31 -11.48
CA SER A 2 0.75 1.59 -10.19
C SER A 2 1.12 0.08 -10.26
N PRO A 3 0.74 -0.70 -11.28
CA PRO A 3 1.14 -2.12 -11.36
C PRO A 3 2.65 -2.31 -11.45
N LEU A 4 3.33 -1.50 -12.28
CA LEU A 4 4.78 -1.56 -12.45
C LEU A 4 5.49 -1.19 -11.14
N LEU A 5 5.09 -0.09 -10.50
CA LEU A 5 5.70 0.35 -9.25
C LEU A 5 5.50 -0.67 -8.12
N GLY A 6 4.31 -1.27 -8.01
CA GLY A 6 4.07 -2.32 -7.02
C GLY A 6 4.91 -3.57 -7.26
N ARG A 7 5.15 -3.95 -8.53
CA ARG A 7 6.05 -5.04 -8.88
C ARG A 7 7.50 -4.71 -8.55
N LEU A 8 7.99 -3.54 -8.94
CA LEU A 8 9.36 -3.12 -8.65
C LEU A 8 9.62 -3.06 -7.14
N LEU A 9 8.66 -2.56 -6.37
CA LEU A 9 8.74 -2.57 -4.91
C LEU A 9 8.77 -4.00 -4.36
N ALA A 10 7.93 -4.91 -4.85
CA ALA A 10 8.00 -6.32 -4.42
C ALA A 10 9.35 -6.97 -4.74
N LEU A 11 9.91 -6.71 -5.92
CA LEU A 11 11.23 -7.20 -6.32
C LEU A 11 12.35 -6.69 -5.38
N SER A 12 12.26 -5.44 -4.90
CA SER A 12 13.28 -4.90 -3.98
C SER A 12 13.31 -5.61 -2.62
N PHE A 13 12.25 -6.35 -2.26
CA PHE A 13 12.18 -7.11 -1.01
C PHE A 13 12.40 -8.62 -1.18
N GLN A 14 12.52 -9.15 -2.40
CA GLN A 14 12.60 -10.60 -2.66
C GLN A 14 13.78 -11.30 -1.97
N ASN A 15 14.91 -10.60 -1.80
CA ASN A 15 16.11 -11.14 -1.17
C ASN A 15 16.27 -10.65 0.28
N SER A 16 15.17 -10.32 0.96
CA SER A 16 15.20 -9.81 2.33
C SER A 16 14.11 -10.45 3.19
N ASN A 17 14.46 -10.81 4.42
CA ASN A 17 13.50 -11.26 5.43
C ASN A 17 12.85 -10.05 6.16
N TRP A 18 12.95 -8.85 5.59
CA TRP A 18 12.46 -7.63 6.23
C TRP A 18 10.94 -7.68 6.40
N LEU A 19 10.22 -8.25 5.43
CA LEU A 19 8.76 -8.37 5.48
C LEU A 19 8.26 -9.36 6.53
N GLU A 20 9.06 -10.35 6.91
CA GLU A 20 8.71 -11.31 7.97
C GLU A 20 8.57 -10.64 9.36
N LYS A 21 9.08 -9.41 9.51
CA LYS A 21 9.03 -8.65 10.76
C LYS A 21 7.72 -7.88 10.96
N TYR A 22 6.84 -7.86 9.97
CA TYR A 22 5.63 -7.04 10.00
C TYR A 22 4.40 -7.86 9.61
N ASP A 23 3.37 -7.79 10.44
CA ASP A 23 2.13 -8.54 10.21
C ASP A 23 1.16 -7.79 9.28
N ILE A 24 1.25 -6.46 9.27
CA ILE A 24 0.23 -5.59 8.68
C ILE A 24 0.84 -4.51 7.77
N LEU A 25 0.25 -4.36 6.59
CA LEU A 25 0.48 -3.29 5.64
C LEU A 25 -0.69 -2.30 5.70
N ILE A 26 -0.42 -1.05 6.08
CA ILE A 26 -1.44 0.01 6.17
C ILE A 26 -1.13 1.11 5.15
N PRO A 27 -1.93 1.29 4.09
CA PRO A 27 -1.76 2.39 3.16
C PRO A 27 -2.18 3.69 3.84
N ILE A 28 -1.46 4.76 3.54
CA ILE A 28 -1.76 6.08 4.07
C ILE A 28 -3.05 6.59 3.41
N PRO A 29 -4.12 6.87 4.18
CA PRO A 29 -5.39 7.34 3.62
C PRO A 29 -5.24 8.76 3.07
N LEU A 30 -5.95 9.07 2.00
CA LEU A 30 -6.20 10.46 1.60
C LEU A 30 -7.40 11.04 2.34
N HIS A 31 -7.38 12.34 2.60
CA HIS A 31 -8.56 13.04 3.11
C HIS A 31 -9.71 12.94 2.09
N SER A 32 -10.97 12.85 2.55
CA SER A 32 -12.12 12.57 1.68
C SER A 32 -12.27 13.59 0.54
N SER A 33 -12.05 14.88 0.80
CA SER A 33 -12.07 15.92 -0.24
C SER A 33 -10.98 15.74 -1.30
N ARG A 34 -9.77 15.33 -0.90
CA ARG A 34 -8.65 15.08 -1.81
C ARG A 34 -8.86 13.80 -2.61
N LEU A 35 -9.44 12.77 -1.98
CA LEU A 35 -9.80 11.54 -2.67
C LEU A 35 -10.85 11.80 -3.76
N ARG A 36 -11.90 12.59 -3.45
CA ARG A 36 -12.89 13.01 -4.45
C ARG A 36 -12.27 13.79 -5.60
N LYS A 37 -11.39 14.76 -5.32
CA LYS A 37 -10.71 15.56 -6.36
C LYS A 37 -9.76 14.72 -7.23
N ARG A 38 -9.02 13.78 -6.62
CA ARG A 38 -8.00 12.98 -7.32
C ARG A 38 -8.56 11.72 -7.98
N GLY A 39 -9.69 11.21 -7.49
CA GLY A 39 -10.33 9.98 -7.97
C GLY A 39 -9.73 8.68 -7.44
N PHE A 40 -8.56 8.73 -6.78
CA PHE A 40 -7.89 7.53 -6.25
C PHE A 40 -6.90 7.86 -5.12
N ASN A 41 -6.59 6.84 -4.31
CA ASN A 41 -5.50 6.88 -3.34
C ASN A 41 -4.27 6.12 -3.88
N GLN A 42 -3.18 6.86 -4.14
CA GLN A 42 -1.92 6.32 -4.63
C GLN A 42 -1.31 5.28 -3.69
N SER A 43 -1.35 5.53 -2.38
CA SER A 43 -0.78 4.62 -1.38
C SER A 43 -1.57 3.32 -1.34
N LEU A 44 -2.91 3.39 -1.44
CA LEU A 44 -3.76 2.20 -1.52
C LEU A 44 -3.50 1.38 -2.78
N LEU A 45 -3.42 2.03 -3.94
CA LEU A 45 -3.11 1.36 -5.21
C LEU A 45 -1.73 0.69 -5.17
N LEU A 46 -0.72 1.39 -4.66
CA LEU A 46 0.62 0.84 -4.52
C LEU A 46 0.63 -0.36 -3.57
N ALA A 47 0.00 -0.24 -2.40
CA ALA A 47 -0.08 -1.32 -1.41
C ALA A 47 -0.79 -2.57 -1.98
N TYR A 48 -1.87 -2.38 -2.75
CA TYR A 48 -2.57 -3.46 -3.42
C TYR A 48 -1.65 -4.21 -4.39
N TYR A 49 -1.00 -3.51 -5.32
CA TYR A 49 -0.10 -4.17 -6.28
C TYR A 49 1.16 -4.72 -5.63
N PHE A 50 1.68 -4.08 -4.59
CA PHE A 50 2.80 -4.59 -3.80
C PHE A 50 2.45 -5.94 -3.16
N LYS A 51 1.35 -5.99 -2.38
CA LYS A 51 0.84 -7.24 -1.79
C LYS A 51 0.60 -8.31 -2.85
N LYS A 52 -0.03 -7.96 -3.97
CA LYS A 52 -0.29 -8.88 -5.08
C LYS A 52 0.99 -9.53 -5.63
N ASN A 53 2.09 -8.78 -5.73
CA ASN A 53 3.36 -9.29 -6.25
C ASN A 53 4.21 -10.02 -5.19
N LEU A 54 3.98 -9.79 -3.90
CA LEU A 54 4.62 -10.56 -2.80
C LEU A 54 4.05 -11.97 -2.63
N GLY A 55 2.80 -12.20 -3.04
CA GLY A 55 2.16 -13.52 -2.96
C GLY A 55 1.82 -13.93 -1.52
N LYS A 56 2.10 -15.18 -1.15
CA LYS A 56 1.68 -15.78 0.14
C LYS A 56 2.42 -15.21 1.36
N SER A 57 3.61 -14.65 1.17
CA SER A 57 4.42 -14.06 2.23
C SER A 57 4.06 -12.60 2.52
N ALA A 58 3.00 -12.08 1.90
CA ALA A 58 2.64 -10.69 2.04
C ALA A 58 1.88 -10.43 3.35
N PRO A 59 2.21 -9.36 4.09
CA PRO A 59 1.45 -8.94 5.26
C PRO A 59 -0.01 -8.64 4.91
N GLU A 60 -0.89 -8.71 5.91
CA GLU A 60 -2.30 -8.40 5.73
C GLU A 60 -2.48 -6.92 5.36
N LEU A 61 -3.32 -6.63 4.38
CA LEU A 61 -3.59 -5.25 3.96
C LEU A 61 -4.78 -4.69 4.72
N GLN A 62 -4.56 -3.73 5.61
CA GLN A 62 -5.61 -3.08 6.40
C GLN A 62 -5.81 -1.63 5.97
N THR A 63 -6.97 -1.32 5.39
CA THR A 63 -7.23 -0.01 4.78
C THR A 63 -8.03 0.96 5.65
N HIS A 64 -8.58 0.48 6.77
CA HIS A 64 -9.54 1.24 7.60
C HIS A 64 -9.02 1.57 9.01
N TRP A 65 -7.83 1.11 9.37
CA TRP A 65 -7.25 1.33 10.70
C TRP A 65 -6.62 2.71 10.87
N LEU A 66 -6.31 3.38 9.76
CA LEU A 66 -5.82 4.76 9.74
C LEU A 66 -6.84 5.66 9.05
N ARG A 67 -7.11 6.82 9.64
CA ARG A 67 -7.98 7.86 9.06
C ARG A 67 -7.22 9.16 8.93
N ARG A 68 -7.38 9.85 7.80
CA ARG A 68 -6.84 11.20 7.62
C ARG A 68 -7.80 12.25 8.17
N ILE A 69 -7.36 13.02 9.16
CA ILE A 69 -8.17 14.06 9.81
C ILE A 69 -8.05 15.41 9.11
N ARG A 70 -6.86 15.78 8.61
CA ARG A 70 -6.60 17.07 7.96
C ARG A 70 -6.42 16.91 6.45
N ALA A 71 -6.85 17.91 5.69
CA ALA A 71 -6.74 17.95 4.23
C ALA A 71 -5.38 18.47 3.70
N THR A 72 -4.29 18.18 4.41
CA THR A 72 -2.89 18.48 3.99
C THR A 72 -2.53 17.76 2.70
#